data_AF-A0A2R6CNU2-F1
#
_entry.id   AF-A0A2R6CNU2-F1
#
_cell.length_a   1.000
_cell.length_b   1.000
_cell.length_c   1.000
_cell.angle_alpha   90.00
_cell.angle_beta   90.00
_cell.angle_gamma   90.00
#
_symmetry.space_group_name_H-M   'P 1'
#
loop_
_entity.id
_entity.type
_entity.pdbx_description
1 polymer ?
#
loop_
_entity_poly.entity_id
_entity_poly.type
_entity_poly.pdbx_seq_one_letter_code
_entity_poly.pdbx_strand_id
1 'polypeptide(L)'
;MYTIEAENTGQGVYLIDVPDRNAVIEGIDEREEEIKEKLDFSMAQAIYKHVYDLPAVRTQLNPILQILRAARNRRGMTVSRIDENQRSKNTREYIDLLSNFGYIKVEDGEILPGERLQSADLNEYSWDEFGRKFLGDVVQRGYVTIRDELNLSMLGHYQKYSGAYYFDAVQRGKQDLWLDVDKIVDNFEELHGDRKDRLYIQDKLGELASVDVIRKDGDFVRSEEDIYHQVAQGTPTA
;
A
#
# COMPACT_ATOMS: atom_id res chain seq x y z
N MET A 1 13.17 -8.06 -21.43
CA MET A 1 14.23 -7.42 -22.26
C MET A 1 14.42 -8.29 -23.48
N TYR A 2 13.99 -7.82 -24.65
CA TYR A 2 14.19 -8.53 -25.91
C TYR A 2 15.47 -8.01 -26.57
N THR A 3 16.41 -8.91 -26.85
CA THR A 3 17.66 -8.56 -27.53
C THR A 3 17.48 -8.83 -29.00
N ILE A 4 17.73 -7.82 -29.84
CA ILE A 4 17.83 -8.01 -31.28
C ILE A 4 19.29 -8.32 -31.56
N GLU A 5 19.57 -9.54 -32.01
CA GLU A 5 20.91 -9.96 -32.39
C GLU A 5 21.06 -9.90 -33.91
N ALA A 6 22.19 -9.35 -34.37
CA ALA A 6 22.50 -9.23 -35.78
C ALA A 6 23.83 -9.93 -36.07
N GLU A 7 23.78 -10.97 -36.90
CA GLU A 7 24.95 -11.69 -37.35
C GLU A 7 25.37 -11.20 -38.75
N ASN A 8 26.66 -10.89 -38.92
CA ASN A 8 27.19 -10.48 -40.22
C ASN A 8 27.46 -11.72 -41.08
N THR A 9 26.78 -11.84 -42.22
CA THR A 9 26.90 -13.01 -43.11
C THR A 9 28.17 -13.01 -43.98
N GLY A 10 28.97 -11.94 -43.94
CA GLY A 10 30.18 -11.78 -44.77
C GLY A 10 29.91 -11.43 -46.24
N GLN A 11 28.63 -11.29 -46.65
CA GLN A 11 28.23 -10.91 -48.02
C GLN A 11 27.64 -9.49 -48.13
N GLY A 12 27.86 -8.65 -47.11
CA GLY A 12 27.27 -7.31 -47.05
C GLY A 12 25.79 -7.31 -46.63
N VAL A 13 25.28 -8.41 -46.09
CA VAL A 13 23.91 -8.56 -45.56
C VAL A 13 23.99 -9.04 -44.11
N TYR A 14 23.10 -8.54 -43.25
CA TYR A 14 23.00 -8.96 -41.85
C TYR A 14 21.79 -9.88 -41.68
N LEU A 15 21.97 -10.96 -40.92
CA LEU A 15 20.85 -11.80 -40.48
C LEU A 15 20.42 -11.29 -39.10
N ILE A 16 19.19 -10.82 -39.01
CA ILE A 16 18.63 -10.26 -37.77
C ILE A 16 17.70 -11.31 -37.20
N ASP A 17 18.00 -11.77 -35.99
CA ASP A 17 17.06 -12.59 -35.24
C ASP A 17 16.09 -11.65 -34.51
N VAL A 18 14.81 -11.75 -34.86
CA VAL A 18 13.75 -10.90 -34.32
C VAL A 18 12.80 -11.83 -33.58
N PRO A 19 12.49 -11.55 -32.30
CA PRO A 19 11.56 -12.37 -31.55
C PRO A 19 10.20 -12.43 -32.25
N ASP A 20 9.55 -13.60 -32.16
CA ASP A 20 8.22 -13.79 -32.72
C ASP A 20 7.24 -12.76 -32.16
N ARG A 21 6.42 -12.18 -33.04
CA ARG A 21 5.48 -11.12 -32.68
C ARG A 21 4.49 -11.57 -31.61
N ASN A 22 4.03 -12.82 -31.65
CA ASN A 22 3.10 -13.33 -30.66
C ASN A 22 3.80 -13.51 -29.31
N ALA A 23 5.03 -14.03 -29.31
CA ALA A 23 5.83 -14.14 -28.09
C ALA A 23 6.13 -12.76 -27.43
N VAL A 24 6.24 -11.69 -28.22
CA VAL A 24 6.36 -10.32 -27.69
C VAL A 24 5.05 -9.84 -27.07
N ILE A 25 3.91 -10.10 -27.72
CA ILE A 25 2.58 -9.70 -27.21
C ILE A 25 2.26 -10.47 -25.93
N GLU A 26 2.41 -11.79 -25.93
CA GLU A 26 2.19 -12.64 -24.76
C GLU A 26 3.05 -12.19 -23.58
N GLY A 27 4.33 -11.87 -23.80
CA GLY A 27 5.19 -11.37 -22.73
C GLY A 27 4.81 -9.98 -22.20
N ILE A 28 4.14 -9.14 -23.00
CA ILE A 28 3.59 -7.86 -22.53
C ILE A 28 2.34 -8.11 -21.67
N ASP A 29 1.42 -8.94 -22.16
CA ASP A 29 0.16 -9.26 -21.47
C ASP A 29 0.42 -9.97 -20.14
N GLU A 30 1.33 -10.96 -20.10
CA GLU A 30 1.75 -11.65 -18.88
C GLU A 30 2.33 -10.68 -17.84
N ARG A 31 3.14 -9.73 -18.29
CA ARG A 31 3.76 -8.74 -17.41
C ARG A 31 2.75 -7.73 -16.89
N GLU A 32 1.81 -7.31 -17.73
CA GLU A 32 0.71 -6.44 -17.32
C GLU A 32 -0.13 -7.09 -16.23
N GLU A 33 -0.48 -8.37 -16.38
CA GLU A 33 -1.22 -9.12 -15.37
C GLU A 33 -0.40 -9.26 -14.07
N GLU A 34 0.90 -9.55 -14.17
CA GLU A 34 1.78 -9.62 -12.99
C GLU A 34 1.86 -8.27 -12.24
N ILE A 35 1.86 -7.15 -12.98
CA ILE A 35 1.78 -5.81 -12.40
C ILE A 35 0.44 -5.66 -11.67
N LYS A 36 -0.70 -5.98 -12.31
CA LYS A 36 -2.04 -5.88 -11.72
C LYS A 36 -2.15 -6.66 -10.41
N GLU A 37 -1.64 -7.89 -10.38
CA GLU A 37 -1.65 -8.76 -9.20
C GLU A 37 -0.83 -8.20 -8.03
N LYS A 38 0.35 -7.61 -8.31
CA LYS A 38 1.31 -7.16 -7.28
C LYS A 38 1.14 -5.70 -6.86
N LEU A 39 0.56 -4.88 -7.72
CA LEU A 39 0.45 -3.44 -7.52
C LEU A 39 -0.35 -3.14 -6.25
N ASP A 40 -1.47 -3.82 -6.05
CA ASP A 40 -2.35 -3.60 -4.91
C ASP A 40 -1.62 -3.74 -3.56
N PHE A 41 -0.89 -4.84 -3.39
CA PHE A 41 -0.11 -5.09 -2.19
C PHE A 41 1.04 -4.09 -2.05
N SER A 42 1.77 -3.82 -3.13
CA SER A 42 2.94 -2.93 -3.13
C SER A 42 2.54 -1.48 -2.81
N MET A 43 1.43 -1.01 -3.40
CA MET A 43 0.83 0.29 -3.10
C MET A 43 0.44 0.39 -1.63
N ALA A 44 -0.27 -0.61 -1.11
CA ALA A 44 -0.70 -0.59 0.29
C ALA A 44 0.48 -0.47 1.25
N GLN A 45 1.58 -1.18 0.98
CA GLN A 45 2.79 -1.10 1.79
C GLN A 45 3.48 0.26 1.68
N ALA A 46 3.56 0.83 0.47
CA ALA A 46 4.26 2.09 0.22
C ALA A 46 3.51 3.30 0.81
N ILE A 47 2.20 3.40 0.61
CA ILE A 47 1.45 4.61 0.94
C ILE A 47 0.99 4.67 2.39
N TYR A 48 1.08 3.55 3.13
CA TYR A 48 0.39 3.44 4.41
C TYR A 48 0.78 4.53 5.42
N LYS A 49 2.09 4.80 5.56
CA LYS A 49 2.60 5.81 6.49
C LYS A 49 2.08 7.21 6.18
N HIS A 50 1.74 7.45 4.92
CA HIS A 50 1.23 8.71 4.40
C HIS A 50 -0.27 8.79 4.61
N VAL A 51 -1.03 7.79 4.16
CA VAL A 51 -2.50 7.79 4.29
C VAL A 51 -2.97 7.68 5.74
N TYR A 52 -2.11 7.26 6.67
CA TYR A 52 -2.38 7.39 8.11
C TYR A 52 -2.69 8.83 8.52
N ASP A 53 -2.24 9.85 7.80
CA ASP A 53 -2.57 11.23 8.14
C ASP A 53 -3.99 11.64 7.76
N LEU A 54 -4.66 10.83 6.94
CA LEU A 54 -6.04 11.07 6.56
C LEU A 54 -6.99 10.75 7.75
N PRO A 55 -7.89 11.69 8.11
CA PRO A 55 -8.78 11.49 9.26
C PRO A 55 -9.61 10.21 9.21
N ALA A 56 -10.08 9.81 8.02
CA ALA A 56 -10.85 8.59 7.84
C ALA A 56 -10.04 7.32 8.18
N VAL A 57 -8.77 7.29 7.76
CA VAL A 57 -7.85 6.17 8.05
C VAL A 57 -7.50 6.15 9.54
N ARG A 58 -7.17 7.31 10.15
CA ARG A 58 -6.93 7.40 11.60
C ARG A 58 -8.10 6.89 12.40
N THR A 59 -9.31 7.27 12.02
CA THR A 59 -10.54 6.87 12.72
C THR A 59 -10.72 5.36 12.69
N GLN A 60 -10.50 4.73 11.54
CA GLN A 60 -10.61 3.28 11.39
C GLN A 60 -9.54 2.51 12.18
N LEU A 61 -8.33 3.06 12.31
CA LEU A 61 -7.20 2.40 12.98
C LEU A 61 -7.07 2.73 14.47
N ASN A 62 -7.85 3.70 14.96
CA ASN A 62 -7.82 4.10 16.35
C ASN A 62 -8.03 2.95 17.36
N PRO A 63 -8.89 1.94 17.11
CA PRO A 63 -8.99 0.77 17.98
C PRO A 63 -7.67 0.02 18.17
N ILE A 64 -6.92 -0.21 17.08
CA ILE A 64 -5.60 -0.86 17.10
C ILE A 64 -4.61 0.01 17.87
N LEU A 65 -4.62 1.33 17.62
CA LEU A 65 -3.75 2.29 18.31
C LEU A 65 -3.99 2.32 19.81
N GLN A 66 -5.24 2.25 20.25
CA GLN A 66 -5.59 2.23 21.67
C GLN A 66 -5.01 1.01 22.38
N ILE A 67 -5.06 -0.17 21.75
CA ILE A 67 -4.49 -1.41 22.29
C ILE A 67 -2.96 -1.28 22.41
N LEU A 68 -2.29 -0.78 21.37
CA LEU A 68 -0.84 -0.54 21.38
C LEU A 68 -0.42 0.46 22.48
N ARG A 69 -1.18 1.56 22.64
CA ARG A 69 -0.94 2.57 23.69
C ARG A 69 -1.19 2.01 25.09
N ALA A 70 -2.18 1.13 25.23
CA ALA A 70 -2.46 0.44 26.49
C ALA A 70 -1.29 -0.46 26.90
N ALA A 71 -0.80 -1.28 25.97
CA ALA A 71 0.35 -2.15 26.17
C ALA A 71 1.61 -1.36 26.52
N ARG A 72 1.91 -0.26 25.78
CA ARG A 72 3.06 0.63 26.04
C ARG A 72 3.05 1.18 27.46
N ASN A 73 1.90 1.65 27.94
CA ASN A 73 1.81 2.33 29.24
C ASN A 73 1.70 1.37 30.43
N ARG A 74 1.68 0.04 30.22
CA ARG A 74 1.52 -0.99 31.27
C ARG A 74 0.39 -0.66 32.26
N ARG A 75 -0.74 -0.13 31.76
CA ARG A 75 -1.84 0.36 32.62
C ARG A 75 -2.72 -0.74 33.22
N GLY A 76 -2.24 -1.99 33.31
CA GLY A 76 -3.04 -3.14 33.74
C GLY A 76 -4.34 -3.25 32.93
N MET A 77 -4.26 -2.98 31.63
CA MET A 77 -5.46 -2.91 30.79
C MET A 77 -5.88 -4.32 30.42
N THR A 78 -7.07 -4.72 30.87
CA THR A 78 -7.59 -6.06 30.58
C THR A 78 -8.29 -6.09 29.22
N VAL A 79 -8.32 -7.27 28.61
CA VAL A 79 -9.09 -7.54 27.39
C VAL A 79 -10.55 -7.10 27.58
N SER A 80 -11.17 -7.45 28.71
CA SER A 80 -12.55 -7.06 29.02
C SER A 80 -12.76 -5.55 29.03
N ARG A 81 -11.81 -4.78 29.57
CA ARG A 81 -11.91 -3.31 29.59
C ARG A 81 -11.76 -2.70 28.21
N ILE A 82 -10.95 -3.30 27.33
CA ILE A 82 -10.85 -2.85 25.93
C ILE A 82 -12.14 -3.19 25.18
N ASP A 83 -12.67 -4.40 25.33
CA ASP A 83 -13.96 -4.82 24.75
C ASP A 83 -15.08 -3.83 25.13
N GLU A 84 -15.18 -3.47 26.41
CA GLU A 84 -16.16 -2.50 26.92
C GLU A 84 -15.98 -1.08 26.35
N ASN A 85 -14.72 -0.63 26.21
CA ASN A 85 -14.41 0.72 25.73
C ASN A 85 -14.63 0.87 24.22
N GLN A 86 -14.22 -0.13 23.43
CA GLN A 86 -14.31 -0.06 21.98
C GLN A 86 -15.71 -0.39 21.48
N ARG A 87 -16.45 -1.24 22.20
CA ARG A 87 -17.77 -1.75 21.78
C ARG A 87 -17.78 -2.27 20.34
N SER A 88 -16.63 -2.69 19.85
CA SER A 88 -16.43 -3.18 18.50
C SER A 88 -16.54 -4.69 18.51
N LYS A 89 -17.21 -5.23 17.48
CA LYS A 89 -17.24 -6.68 17.24
C LYS A 89 -15.85 -7.24 16.93
N ASN A 90 -14.93 -6.39 16.46
CA ASN A 90 -13.62 -6.79 15.95
C ASN A 90 -12.49 -6.67 17.00
N THR A 91 -12.83 -6.34 18.26
CA THR A 91 -11.83 -6.02 19.30
C THR A 91 -10.88 -7.20 19.56
N ARG A 92 -11.42 -8.43 19.55
CA ARG A 92 -10.64 -9.64 19.78
C ARG A 92 -9.73 -9.93 18.61
N GLU A 93 -10.22 -9.75 17.40
CA GLU A 93 -9.46 -9.92 16.18
C GLU A 93 -8.30 -8.90 16.12
N TYR A 94 -8.48 -7.67 16.60
CA TYR A 94 -7.38 -6.72 16.77
C TYR A 94 -6.34 -7.19 17.79
N ILE A 95 -6.77 -7.75 18.92
CA ILE A 95 -5.87 -8.29 19.95
C ILE A 95 -5.10 -9.49 19.42
N ASP A 96 -5.78 -10.43 18.75
CA ASP A 96 -5.18 -11.62 18.16
C ASP A 96 -4.17 -11.24 17.08
N LEU A 97 -4.51 -10.31 16.19
CA LEU A 97 -3.59 -9.75 15.19
C LEU A 97 -2.31 -9.20 15.86
N LEU A 98 -2.47 -8.33 16.86
CA LEU A 98 -1.34 -7.68 17.54
C LEU A 98 -0.50 -8.68 18.34
N SER A 99 -1.13 -9.70 18.93
CA SER A 99 -0.47 -10.78 19.67
C SER A 99 0.32 -11.68 18.74
N ASN A 100 -0.29 -12.09 17.62
CA ASN A 100 0.33 -12.94 16.60
C ASN A 100 1.58 -12.29 15.99
N PHE A 101 1.58 -10.97 15.81
CA PHE A 101 2.76 -10.24 15.35
C PHE A 101 3.75 -9.89 16.46
N GLY A 102 3.47 -10.21 17.72
CA GLY A 102 4.38 -10.01 18.85
C GLY A 102 4.44 -8.56 19.35
N TYR A 103 3.45 -7.72 19.04
CA TYR A 103 3.35 -6.37 19.59
C TYR A 103 2.83 -6.38 21.02
N ILE A 104 1.91 -7.29 21.32
CA ILE A 104 1.36 -7.45 22.67
C ILE A 104 1.51 -8.91 23.12
N LYS A 105 1.38 -9.13 24.42
CA LYS A 105 1.17 -10.44 25.03
C LYS A 105 -0.06 -10.34 25.93
N VAL A 106 -0.86 -11.40 25.97
CA VAL A 106 -2.01 -11.48 26.87
C VAL A 106 -1.70 -12.49 27.96
N GLU A 107 -1.59 -12.01 29.20
CA GLU A 107 -1.28 -12.82 30.38
C GLU A 107 -2.32 -12.52 31.46
N ASP A 108 -2.98 -13.56 32.00
CA ASP A 108 -4.06 -13.42 32.99
C ASP A 108 -5.17 -12.42 32.60
N GLY A 109 -5.43 -12.28 31.29
CA GLY A 109 -6.41 -11.34 30.74
C GLY A 109 -5.94 -9.88 30.67
N GLU A 110 -4.70 -9.59 31.07
CA GLU A 110 -4.04 -8.30 30.92
C GLU A 110 -3.27 -8.20 29.60
N ILE A 111 -3.26 -7.00 29.01
CA ILE A 111 -2.53 -6.69 27.79
C ILE A 111 -1.19 -6.05 28.17
N LEU A 112 -0.12 -6.80 27.90
CA LEU A 112 1.26 -6.45 28.19
C LEU A 112 2.02 -6.14 26.89
N PRO A 113 3.11 -5.35 26.95
CA PRO A 113 3.95 -5.11 25.77
C PRO A 113 4.63 -6.41 25.35
N GLY A 114 4.50 -6.76 24.07
CA GLY A 114 5.21 -7.89 23.45
C GLY A 114 6.64 -7.51 23.05
N GLU A 115 7.37 -8.47 22.48
CA GLU A 115 8.80 -8.33 22.17
C GLU A 115 9.10 -7.16 21.23
N ARG A 116 8.22 -6.87 20.27
CA ARG A 116 8.38 -5.74 19.35
C ARG A 116 8.22 -4.38 20.00
N LEU A 117 7.31 -4.28 20.97
CA LEU A 117 7.17 -3.04 21.73
C LEU A 117 8.32 -2.89 22.73
N GLN A 118 8.79 -4.00 23.32
CA GLN A 118 9.89 -3.97 24.29
C GLN A 118 11.26 -3.70 23.64
N SER A 119 11.49 -4.16 22.40
CA SER A 119 12.76 -3.97 21.69
C SER A 119 12.95 -2.56 21.13
N ALA A 120 11.89 -1.75 21.09
CA ALA A 120 11.97 -0.35 20.71
C ALA A 120 12.28 0.52 21.92
N ASP A 121 13.11 1.56 21.74
CA ASP A 121 13.22 2.61 22.76
C ASP A 121 11.94 3.46 22.76
N LEU A 122 10.97 3.01 23.53
CA LEU A 122 9.66 3.64 23.62
C LEU A 122 9.71 5.07 24.18
N ASN A 123 10.82 5.51 24.78
CA ASN A 123 10.96 6.88 25.31
C ASN A 123 11.37 7.90 24.24
N GLU A 124 11.88 7.44 23.10
CA GLU A 124 12.32 8.32 22.00
C GLU A 124 11.16 8.83 21.15
N TYR A 125 9.97 8.22 21.22
CA TYR A 125 8.85 8.56 20.36
C TYR A 125 7.77 9.36 21.09
N SER A 126 7.40 10.51 20.49
CA SER A 126 6.15 11.18 20.82
C SER A 126 4.95 10.25 20.56
N TRP A 127 3.77 10.61 21.09
CA TRP A 127 2.55 9.80 20.90
C TRP A 127 2.12 9.68 19.44
N ASP A 128 2.44 10.67 18.63
CA ASP A 128 2.11 10.70 17.20
C ASP A 128 3.13 9.90 16.39
N GLU A 129 4.42 10.04 16.68
CA GLU A 129 5.47 9.23 16.04
C GLU A 129 5.34 7.75 16.38
N PHE A 130 4.97 7.43 17.63
CA PHE A 130 4.65 6.07 18.04
C PHE A 130 3.49 5.51 17.21
N GLY A 131 2.41 6.29 17.06
CA GLY A 131 1.26 5.89 16.25
C GLY A 131 1.65 5.60 14.80
N ARG A 132 2.32 6.56 14.15
CA ARG A 132 2.79 6.44 12.76
C ARG A 132 3.69 5.22 12.56
N LYS A 133 4.69 5.03 13.43
CA LYS A 133 5.69 3.97 13.29
C LYS A 133 5.10 2.58 13.51
N PHE A 134 4.40 2.37 14.63
CA PHE A 134 3.93 1.03 15.01
C PHE A 134 2.67 0.62 14.27
N LEU A 135 1.72 1.53 14.03
CA LEU A 135 0.63 1.21 13.12
C LEU A 135 1.15 0.98 11.71
N GLY A 136 2.23 1.68 11.33
CA GLY A 136 3.04 1.44 10.12
C GLY A 136 3.37 -0.02 9.92
N ASP A 137 4.13 -0.54 10.88
CA ASP A 137 4.61 -1.92 10.89
C ASP A 137 3.46 -2.92 11.06
N VAL A 138 2.41 -2.60 11.83
CA VAL A 138 1.23 -3.46 11.98
C VAL A 138 0.50 -3.61 10.65
N VAL A 139 0.25 -2.53 9.93
CA VAL A 139 -0.44 -2.62 8.64
C VAL A 139 0.44 -3.27 7.59
N GLN A 140 1.73 -2.96 7.54
CA GLN A 140 2.63 -3.62 6.59
C GLN A 140 2.66 -5.15 6.75
N ARG A 141 2.60 -5.66 7.99
CA ARG A 141 2.64 -7.10 8.29
C ARG A 141 1.29 -7.78 8.25
N GLY A 142 0.26 -7.08 8.71
CA GLY A 142 -1.09 -7.59 8.86
C GLY A 142 -2.01 -7.18 7.72
N TYR A 143 -1.51 -6.60 6.63
CA TYR A 143 -2.32 -5.96 5.59
C TYR A 143 -3.46 -6.85 5.11
N VAL A 144 -3.18 -8.12 4.77
CA VAL A 144 -4.19 -9.07 4.29
C VAL A 144 -5.28 -9.29 5.35
N THR A 145 -4.88 -9.63 6.58
CA THR A 145 -5.81 -9.81 7.72
C THR A 145 -6.60 -8.53 8.02
N ILE A 146 -5.96 -7.37 7.99
CA ILE A 146 -6.56 -6.06 8.24
C ILE A 146 -7.59 -5.67 7.18
N ARG A 147 -7.28 -5.97 5.92
CA ARG A 147 -8.17 -5.70 4.79
C ARG A 147 -9.34 -6.68 4.78
N ASP A 148 -9.05 -7.98 4.85
CA ASP A 148 -10.00 -9.03 4.51
C ASP A 148 -10.83 -9.48 5.72
N GLU A 149 -10.23 -9.55 6.91
CA GLU A 149 -10.90 -10.03 8.13
C GLU A 149 -11.43 -8.87 8.97
N LEU A 150 -10.67 -7.78 9.07
CA LEU A 150 -11.03 -6.63 9.92
C LEU A 150 -11.87 -5.57 9.19
N ASN A 151 -12.13 -5.76 7.89
CA ASN A 151 -12.93 -4.86 7.03
C ASN A 151 -12.49 -3.38 7.11
N LEU A 152 -11.18 -3.11 7.25
CA LEU A 152 -10.65 -1.74 7.25
C LEU A 152 -10.58 -1.19 5.83
N SER A 153 -11.77 -0.99 5.26
CA SER A 153 -12.02 -0.70 3.85
C SER A 153 -11.33 0.56 3.34
N MET A 154 -11.04 1.55 4.20
CA MET A 154 -10.38 2.79 3.75
C MET A 154 -8.94 2.56 3.32
N LEU A 155 -8.27 1.53 3.85
CA LEU A 155 -6.91 1.18 3.42
C LEU A 155 -6.92 0.65 1.98
N GLY A 156 -7.82 -0.29 1.70
CA GLY A 156 -8.03 -0.77 0.33
C GLY A 156 -8.55 0.33 -0.59
N HIS A 157 -9.33 1.28 -0.06
CA HIS A 157 -9.86 2.40 -0.84
C HIS A 157 -8.73 3.26 -1.42
N TYR A 158 -7.85 3.84 -0.58
CA TYR A 158 -6.80 4.75 -1.07
C TYR A 158 -5.77 4.06 -1.95
N GLN A 159 -5.45 2.81 -1.64
CA GLN A 159 -4.61 1.98 -2.48
C GLN A 159 -5.14 1.88 -3.91
N LYS A 160 -6.44 1.60 -4.11
CA LYS A 160 -7.04 1.51 -5.45
C LYS A 160 -6.85 2.79 -6.29
N TYR A 161 -7.18 3.95 -5.72
CA TYR A 161 -7.03 5.22 -6.46
C TYR A 161 -5.57 5.57 -6.73
N SER A 162 -4.67 5.29 -5.78
CA SER A 162 -3.25 5.49 -6.00
C SER A 162 -2.71 4.51 -7.07
N GLY A 163 -3.15 3.25 -7.05
CA GLY A 163 -2.80 2.21 -8.02
C GLY A 163 -3.19 2.58 -9.44
N ALA A 164 -4.34 3.24 -9.66
CA ALA A 164 -4.74 3.70 -11.00
C ALA A 164 -3.71 4.64 -11.65
N TYR A 165 -3.04 5.49 -10.88
CA TYR A 165 -1.90 6.28 -11.38
C TYR A 165 -0.63 5.42 -11.50
N TYR A 166 -0.28 4.68 -10.44
CA TYR A 166 0.99 3.96 -10.36
C TYR A 166 1.09 2.78 -11.34
N PHE A 167 -0.03 2.25 -11.82
CA PHE A 167 -0.08 1.22 -12.86
C PHE A 167 0.69 1.65 -14.10
N ASP A 168 0.32 2.79 -14.71
CA ASP A 168 0.98 3.32 -15.90
C ASP A 168 2.44 3.73 -15.62
N ALA A 169 2.71 4.31 -14.45
CA ALA A 169 4.05 4.74 -14.07
C ALA A 169 5.02 3.53 -13.96
N VAL A 170 4.59 2.45 -13.29
CA VAL A 170 5.36 1.23 -13.09
C VAL A 170 5.47 0.42 -14.39
N GLN A 171 4.36 0.26 -15.12
CA GLN A 171 4.34 -0.43 -16.42
C GLN A 171 5.32 0.21 -17.40
N ARG A 172 5.50 1.53 -17.37
CA ARG A 172 6.43 2.25 -18.25
C ARG A 172 7.83 2.44 -17.65
N GLY A 173 8.08 1.98 -16.43
CA GLY A 173 9.33 2.22 -15.72
C GLY A 173 9.65 3.72 -15.55
N LYS A 174 8.62 4.57 -15.47
CA LYS A 174 8.76 6.03 -15.55
C LYS A 174 8.20 6.74 -14.31
N GLN A 175 9.11 7.05 -13.38
CA GLN A 175 8.81 7.78 -12.15
C GLN A 175 8.23 9.19 -12.38
N ASP A 176 8.75 9.93 -13.36
CA ASP A 176 8.36 11.32 -13.64
C ASP A 176 7.17 11.41 -14.62
N LEU A 177 6.42 10.33 -14.79
CA LEU A 177 5.27 10.28 -15.69
C LEU A 177 4.15 11.18 -15.15
N TRP A 178 3.82 12.20 -15.92
CA TRP A 178 2.61 12.98 -15.72
C TRP A 178 1.43 12.34 -16.45
N LEU A 179 0.36 12.07 -15.73
CA LEU A 179 -0.91 11.58 -16.27
C LEU A 179 -1.99 12.62 -16.02
N ASP A 180 -2.86 12.84 -17.00
CA ASP A 180 -4.11 13.54 -16.77
C ASP A 180 -5.11 12.67 -16.00
N VAL A 181 -6.09 13.31 -15.37
CA VAL A 181 -7.13 12.60 -14.59
C VAL A 181 -7.94 11.63 -15.46
N ASP A 182 -8.16 11.91 -16.75
CA ASP A 182 -8.98 11.06 -17.61
C ASP A 182 -8.28 9.72 -17.87
N LYS A 183 -6.96 9.73 -18.08
CA LYS A 183 -6.16 8.51 -18.17
C LYS A 183 -6.17 7.72 -16.86
N ILE A 184 -6.18 8.39 -15.70
CA ILE A 184 -6.30 7.72 -14.41
C ILE A 184 -7.69 7.09 -14.23
N VAL A 185 -8.75 7.73 -14.73
CA VAL A 185 -10.11 7.16 -14.74
C VAL A 185 -10.14 5.87 -15.57
N ASP A 186 -9.56 5.90 -16.77
CA ASP A 186 -9.50 4.72 -17.65
C ASP A 186 -8.71 3.58 -17.00
N ASN A 187 -7.57 3.89 -16.39
CA ASN A 187 -6.78 2.91 -15.64
C ASN A 187 -7.55 2.33 -14.45
N PHE A 188 -8.31 3.16 -13.73
CA PHE A 188 -9.13 2.70 -12.61
C PHE A 188 -10.20 1.71 -13.09
N GLU A 189 -10.87 2.01 -14.21
CA GLU A 189 -11.85 1.11 -14.83
C GLU A 189 -11.19 -0.21 -15.27
N GLU A 190 -10.00 -0.15 -15.85
CA GLU A 190 -9.24 -1.32 -16.27
C GLU A 190 -8.84 -2.23 -15.09
N LEU A 191 -8.35 -1.64 -14.00
CA LEU A 191 -7.88 -2.39 -12.82
C LEU A 191 -9.00 -2.96 -11.97
N HIS A 192 -10.17 -2.33 -11.96
CA HIS A 192 -11.22 -2.63 -10.98
C HIS A 192 -12.57 -2.97 -11.59
N GLY A 193 -12.71 -2.90 -12.91
CA GLY A 193 -13.94 -3.24 -13.64
C GLY A 193 -15.11 -2.30 -13.35
N ASP A 194 -14.86 -1.12 -12.77
CA ASP A 194 -15.88 -0.15 -12.40
C ASP A 194 -15.42 1.27 -12.75
N ARG A 195 -16.21 1.95 -13.59
CA ARG A 195 -15.92 3.32 -14.00
C ARG A 195 -16.42 4.29 -12.94
N LYS A 196 -15.51 5.12 -12.43
CA LYS A 196 -15.85 6.21 -11.51
C LYS A 196 -15.99 7.53 -12.24
N ASP A 197 -16.80 8.41 -11.66
CA ASP A 197 -16.91 9.78 -12.10
C ASP A 197 -15.56 10.51 -11.97
N ARG A 198 -15.25 11.35 -12.96
CA ARG A 198 -13.99 12.10 -13.04
C ARG A 198 -13.78 12.99 -11.81
N LEU A 199 -14.81 13.70 -11.36
CA LEU A 199 -14.72 14.60 -10.21
C LEU A 199 -14.41 13.78 -8.94
N TYR A 200 -15.01 12.61 -8.81
CA TYR A 200 -14.76 11.72 -7.69
C TYR A 200 -13.32 11.19 -7.68
N ILE A 201 -12.75 10.80 -8.83
CA ILE A 201 -11.33 10.46 -8.94
C ILE A 201 -10.45 11.66 -8.59
N GLN A 202 -10.79 12.84 -9.09
CA GLN A 202 -10.04 14.08 -8.85
C GLN A 202 -9.99 14.46 -7.37
N ASP A 203 -11.08 14.26 -6.63
CA ASP A 203 -11.16 14.45 -5.18
C ASP A 203 -10.24 13.47 -4.43
N LYS A 204 -10.28 12.19 -4.81
CA LYS A 204 -9.42 11.17 -4.18
C LYS A 204 -7.93 11.38 -4.47
N LEU A 205 -7.59 11.82 -5.68
CA LEU A 205 -6.23 12.24 -6.00
C LEU A 205 -5.82 13.49 -5.20
N GLY A 206 -6.75 14.40 -4.90
CA GLY A 206 -6.52 15.53 -4.01
C GLY A 206 -6.21 15.10 -2.57
N GLU A 207 -6.96 14.14 -2.04
CA GLU A 207 -6.68 13.55 -0.71
C GLU A 207 -5.31 12.88 -0.68
N LEU A 208 -4.96 12.09 -1.69
CA LEU A 208 -3.65 11.43 -1.80
C LEU A 208 -2.50 12.44 -1.93
N ALA A 209 -2.70 13.53 -2.68
CA ALA A 209 -1.72 14.60 -2.79
C ALA A 209 -1.52 15.36 -1.47
N SER A 210 -2.56 15.48 -0.63
CA SER A 210 -2.47 16.17 0.66
C SER A 210 -1.61 15.44 1.71
N VAL A 211 -1.26 14.18 1.44
CA VAL A 211 -0.43 13.34 2.30
C VAL A 211 0.83 12.84 1.60
N ASP A 212 1.23 13.48 0.50
CA ASP A 212 2.47 13.17 -0.22
C ASP A 212 2.53 11.71 -0.71
N VAL A 213 1.40 11.19 -1.23
CA VAL A 213 1.40 9.91 -1.98
C VAL A 213 1.62 10.14 -3.47
N ILE A 214 1.17 11.28 -3.98
CA ILE A 214 1.33 11.74 -5.36
C ILE A 214 1.50 13.26 -5.36
N ARG A 215 2.03 13.82 -6.44
CA ARG A 215 2.01 15.26 -6.71
C ARG A 215 0.94 15.58 -7.71
N LYS A 216 0.25 16.70 -7.49
CA LYS A 216 -0.82 17.17 -8.37
C LYS A 216 -0.54 18.61 -8.80
N ASP A 217 -0.68 18.88 -10.10
CA ASP A 217 -0.63 20.21 -10.70
C ASP A 217 -1.83 20.38 -11.63
N GLY A 218 -2.87 21.06 -11.13
CA GLY A 218 -4.17 21.14 -11.79
C GLY A 218 -4.78 19.75 -12.00
N ASP A 219 -4.92 19.37 -13.27
CA ASP A 219 -5.47 18.09 -13.73
C ASP A 219 -4.41 17.04 -14.04
N PHE A 220 -3.13 17.33 -13.78
CA PHE A 220 -2.04 16.39 -13.99
C PHE A 220 -1.51 15.86 -12.66
N VAL A 221 -1.15 14.58 -12.65
CA VAL A 221 -0.62 13.87 -11.49
C VAL A 221 0.70 13.21 -11.86
N ARG A 222 1.65 13.23 -10.92
CA ARG A 222 2.88 12.43 -10.98
C ARG A 222 3.21 11.78 -9.64
N SER A 223 4.13 10.83 -9.66
CA SER A 223 4.55 10.10 -8.47
C SER A 223 5.33 10.99 -7.49
N GLU A 224 5.22 10.63 -6.21
CA GLU A 224 6.31 10.88 -5.27
C GLU A 224 7.41 9.83 -5.46
N GLU A 225 8.67 10.29 -5.40
CA GLU A 225 9.86 9.51 -5.75
C GLU A 225 10.06 8.29 -4.84
N ASP A 226 9.95 8.52 -3.54
CA ASP A 226 10.10 7.48 -2.52
C ASP A 226 8.98 6.43 -2.59
N ILE A 227 7.76 6.85 -2.90
CA ILE A 227 6.63 5.93 -3.13
C ILE A 227 6.87 5.12 -4.40
N TYR A 228 7.27 5.75 -5.51
CA TYR A 228 7.55 5.04 -6.76
C TYR A 228 8.59 3.94 -6.57
N HIS A 229 9.72 4.26 -5.91
CA HIS A 229 10.76 3.26 -5.69
C HIS A 229 10.29 2.10 -4.80
N GLN A 230 9.48 2.35 -3.78
CA GLN A 230 8.93 1.29 -2.94
C GLN A 230 7.99 0.36 -3.73
N VAL A 231 7.14 0.93 -4.58
CA VAL A 231 6.20 0.17 -5.39
C VAL A 231 6.93 -0.62 -6.48
N ALA A 232 7.86 0.03 -7.20
CA ALA A 232 8.67 -0.58 -8.25
C ALA A 232 9.60 -1.71 -7.74
N GLN A 233 9.92 -1.75 -6.44
CA GLN A 233 10.65 -2.88 -5.85
C GLN A 233 9.74 -4.11 -5.63
N GLY A 234 8.46 -3.89 -5.36
CA GLY A 234 7.46 -4.94 -5.16
C GLY A 234 6.77 -5.40 -6.45
N THR A 235 6.95 -4.66 -7.54
CA THR A 235 6.25 -4.85 -8.81
C THR A 235 7.23 -4.89 -9.99
N PRO A 236 7.08 -5.79 -10.98
CA PRO A 236 7.95 -5.82 -12.15
C PRO A 236 7.89 -4.50 -12.93
N THR A 237 9.02 -3.85 -13.20
CA THR A 237 9.12 -2.64 -14.04
C THR A 237 9.59 -2.98 -15.45
N ALA A 238 9.08 -2.33 -16.51
CA ALA A 238 9.55 -2.55 -17.88
C ALA A 238 11.06 -2.29 -18.09
#